data_AF-A0A971AT88-F1
#
_entry.id   AF-A0A971AT88-F1
#
_cell.length_a   1.000
_cell.length_b   1.000
_cell.length_c   1.000
_cell.angle_alpha   90.00
_cell.angle_beta   90.00
_cell.angle_gamma   90.00
#
_symmetry.space_group_name_H-M   'P 1'
#
loop_
_entity.id
_entity.type
_entity.pdbx_description
1 polymer ?
#
loop_
_entity_poly.entity_id
_entity_poly.type
_entity_poly.pdbx_seq_one_letter_code
_entity_poly.pdbx_strand_id
1 'polypeptide(L)'
;MNNPEVKQAKAFAHPSEEEFSHILDFYQIGWQYEPTTFPLRWDEAGEVVESFSPDFYLPEYNLYIELTTLRQKLITRKHRKIRRLRELYPEVQLKLVNRRAFGELLVKYGLQGREDDLVGEEAIKNNGQDPD
;
A
#
# COMPACT_ATOMS: atom_id res chain seq x y z
N MET A 1 -18.44 16.65 11.97
CA MET A 1 -19.31 15.80 11.12
C MET A 1 -18.47 14.58 10.77
N ASN A 2 -18.66 13.51 11.54
CA ASN A 2 -17.92 12.27 11.39
C ASN A 2 -18.54 11.54 10.19
N ASN A 3 -17.77 11.33 9.13
CA ASN A 3 -18.19 10.47 8.02
C ASN A 3 -17.71 9.05 8.33
N PRO A 4 -18.59 8.11 8.74
CA PRO A 4 -18.21 6.73 8.92
C PRO A 4 -18.33 6.08 7.54
N GLU A 5 -17.35 6.31 6.67
CA GLU A 5 -17.29 5.56 5.41
C GLU A 5 -16.96 4.11 5.74
N VAL A 6 -18.04 3.32 5.72
CA VAL A 6 -18.14 1.86 5.67
C VAL A 6 -16.79 1.18 5.37
N LYS A 7 -16.10 0.74 6.42
CA LYS A 7 -15.08 -0.32 6.33
C LYS A 7 -15.79 -1.54 5.74
N GLN A 8 -15.70 -1.77 4.43
CA GLN A 8 -16.26 -2.97 3.82
C GLN A 8 -15.66 -4.18 4.54
N ALA A 9 -16.54 -5.04 5.07
CA ALA A 9 -16.20 -6.20 5.90
C ALA A 9 -15.58 -7.35 5.09
N LYS A 10 -14.61 -7.05 4.24
CA LYS A 10 -13.81 -8.05 3.54
C LYS A 10 -12.61 -8.36 4.42
N ALA A 11 -12.46 -9.64 4.79
CA ALA A 11 -11.29 -10.09 5.52
C ALA A 11 -10.05 -9.93 4.64
N PHE A 12 -8.92 -9.55 5.26
CA PHE A 12 -7.63 -9.52 4.60
C PHE A 12 -7.27 -10.91 4.06
N ALA A 13 -6.76 -10.97 2.84
CA ALA A 13 -6.34 -12.20 2.19
C ALA A 13 -4.99 -12.69 2.71
N HIS A 14 -4.15 -11.78 3.23
CA HIS A 14 -2.84 -12.10 3.76
C HIS A 14 -2.51 -11.28 5.04
N PRO A 15 -1.82 -11.86 6.05
CA PRO A 15 -1.46 -11.14 7.28
C PRO A 15 -0.70 -9.82 7.07
N SER A 16 0.05 -9.70 5.97
CA SER A 16 0.76 -8.46 5.65
C SER A 16 -0.18 -7.30 5.29
N GLU A 17 -1.38 -7.58 4.77
CA GLU A 17 -2.38 -6.55 4.46
C GLU A 17 -3.01 -6.04 5.76
N GLU A 18 -3.31 -6.93 6.70
CA GLU A 18 -3.78 -6.55 8.02
C GLU A 18 -2.74 -5.70 8.77
N GLU A 19 -1.48 -6.13 8.80
CA GLU A 19 -0.38 -5.35 9.38
C GLU A 19 -0.28 -3.97 8.71
N PHE A 20 -0.37 -3.91 7.38
CA PHE A 20 -0.32 -2.64 6.64
C PHE A 20 -1.47 -1.70 7.00
N SER A 21 -2.68 -2.24 7.17
CA SER A 21 -3.85 -1.49 7.58
C SER A 21 -3.69 -0.86 8.97
N HIS A 22 -3.07 -1.60 9.91
CA HIS A 22 -2.78 -1.07 11.24
C HIS A 22 -1.75 0.06 11.21
N ILE A 23 -0.75 -0.03 10.32
CA ILE A 23 0.22 1.06 10.17
C ILE A 23 -0.47 2.31 9.59
N LEU A 24 -1.32 2.15 8.57
CA LEU A 24 -2.11 3.27 8.02
C LEU A 24 -3.02 3.90 9.10
N ASP A 25 -3.72 3.08 9.88
CA ASP A 25 -4.56 3.53 11.00
C ASP A 25 -3.73 4.28 12.06
N PHE A 26 -2.53 3.80 12.40
CA PHE A 26 -1.61 4.45 13.35
C PHE A 26 -1.21 5.86 12.87
N TYR A 27 -0.89 6.02 11.58
CA TYR A 27 -0.59 7.32 10.99
C TYR A 27 -1.83 8.17 10.65
N GLN A 28 -3.03 7.66 10.95
CA GLN A 28 -4.32 8.28 10.63
C GLN A 28 -4.52 8.56 9.14
N ILE A 29 -3.95 7.71 8.28
CA ILE A 29 -4.10 7.81 6.84
C ILE A 29 -5.41 7.11 6.45
N GLY A 30 -6.32 7.83 5.77
CA GLY A 30 -7.53 7.21 5.23
C GLY A 30 -7.22 6.15 4.17
N TRP A 31 -7.82 4.97 4.29
CA TRP A 31 -7.61 3.87 3.34
C TRP A 31 -8.88 3.06 3.08
N GLN A 32 -8.89 2.40 1.92
CA GLN A 32 -9.92 1.44 1.51
C GLN A 32 -9.24 0.17 1.01
N TYR A 33 -9.74 -1.01 1.41
CA TYR A 33 -9.19 -2.31 1.01
C TYR A 33 -9.89 -2.84 -0.25
N GLU A 34 -9.10 -3.13 -1.29
CA GLU A 34 -9.54 -3.57 -2.62
C GLU A 34 -10.80 -2.85 -3.19
N PRO A 35 -10.91 -1.50 -3.15
CA PRO A 35 -12.15 -0.82 -3.52
C PRO A 35 -12.42 -0.83 -5.03
N THR A 36 -11.42 -1.13 -5.84
CA THR A 36 -11.51 -1.05 -7.31
C THR A 36 -10.85 -2.25 -7.95
N THR A 37 -11.53 -2.81 -8.93
CA THR A 37 -11.00 -3.89 -9.79
C THR A 37 -10.94 -3.38 -11.22
N PHE A 38 -9.74 -3.39 -11.81
CA PHE A 38 -9.48 -2.93 -13.16
C PHE A 38 -9.46 -4.10 -14.13
N PRO A 39 -10.37 -4.13 -15.12
CA PRO A 39 -10.26 -5.05 -16.24
C PRO A 39 -9.00 -4.78 -17.06
N LEU A 40 -8.21 -5.81 -17.37
CA LEU A 40 -6.95 -5.71 -18.11
C LEU A 40 -6.99 -6.40 -19.49
N ARG A 41 -7.86 -7.41 -19.63
CA ARG A 41 -8.05 -8.16 -20.88
C ARG A 41 -9.48 -8.66 -20.99
N TRP A 42 -9.97 -8.68 -22.22
CA TRP A 42 -11.28 -9.18 -22.61
C TRP A 42 -11.14 -10.28 -23.67
N ASP A 43 -12.11 -11.16 -23.77
CA ASP A 43 -12.22 -12.13 -24.87
C ASP A 43 -12.98 -11.54 -26.08
N GLU A 44 -13.22 -12.37 -27.09
CA GLU A 44 -13.94 -11.97 -28.33
C GLU A 44 -15.41 -11.61 -28.07
N ALA A 45 -16.01 -12.11 -26.98
CA ALA A 45 -17.36 -11.77 -26.58
C ALA A 45 -17.43 -10.46 -25.78
N GLY A 46 -16.28 -9.87 -25.44
CA GLY A 46 -16.19 -8.67 -24.62
C GLY A 46 -16.23 -8.95 -23.12
N GLU A 47 -16.06 -10.20 -22.69
CA GLU A 47 -16.08 -10.58 -21.27
C GLU A 47 -14.68 -10.43 -20.65
N VAL A 48 -14.62 -9.96 -19.40
CA VAL A 48 -13.36 -9.73 -18.68
C VAL A 48 -12.71 -11.08 -18.33
N VAL A 49 -11.53 -11.35 -18.89
CA VAL A 49 -10.76 -12.59 -18.68
C VAL A 49 -9.49 -12.38 -17.86
N GLU A 50 -9.08 -11.13 -17.63
CA GLU A 50 -8.03 -10.79 -16.68
C GLU A 50 -8.32 -9.44 -16.06
N SER A 51 -8.25 -9.37 -14.73
CA SER A 51 -8.38 -8.13 -13.96
C SER A 51 -7.22 -7.96 -12.97
N PHE A 52 -7.13 -6.77 -12.41
CA PHE A 52 -6.18 -6.40 -11.36
C PHE A 52 -6.89 -5.55 -10.32
N SER A 53 -6.78 -5.95 -9.05
CA SER A 53 -7.38 -5.27 -7.91
C SER A 53 -6.24 -4.90 -6.99
N PRO A 54 -5.87 -3.62 -6.88
CA PRO A 54 -4.85 -3.20 -5.94
C PRO A 54 -5.28 -3.48 -4.50
N ASP A 55 -4.34 -3.89 -3.65
CA ASP A 55 -4.64 -4.23 -2.26
C ASP A 55 -5.28 -3.06 -1.48
N PHE A 56 -4.78 -1.83 -1.67
CA PHE A 56 -5.30 -0.63 -0.98
C PHE A 56 -5.46 0.57 -1.92
N TYR A 57 -6.35 1.48 -1.54
CA TYR A 57 -6.46 2.83 -2.07
C TYR A 57 -6.40 3.84 -0.94
N LEU A 58 -5.63 4.91 -1.14
CA LEU A 58 -5.51 6.04 -0.22
C LEU A 58 -6.20 7.26 -0.86
N PRO A 59 -7.46 7.57 -0.50
CA PRO A 59 -8.26 8.59 -1.19
C PRO A 59 -7.63 9.98 -1.16
N GLU A 60 -7.03 10.36 -0.02
CA GLU A 60 -6.40 11.67 0.18
C GLU A 60 -5.26 11.94 -0.80
N TYR A 61 -4.58 10.88 -1.25
CA TYR A 61 -3.44 10.96 -2.16
C TYR A 61 -3.78 10.52 -3.59
N ASN A 62 -5.03 10.09 -3.83
CA ASN A 62 -5.45 9.42 -5.05
C ASN A 62 -4.46 8.33 -5.50
N LEU A 63 -4.08 7.46 -4.57
CA LEU A 63 -2.98 6.51 -4.73
C LEU A 63 -3.42 5.09 -4.41
N TYR A 64 -3.23 4.18 -5.36
CA TYR A 64 -3.35 2.74 -5.14
C TYR A 64 -2.00 2.16 -4.68
N ILE A 65 -2.07 1.29 -3.68
CA ILE A 65 -0.95 0.54 -3.15
C ILE A 65 -1.17 -0.95 -3.40
N GLU A 66 -0.10 -1.59 -3.87
CA GLU A 66 -0.03 -3.02 -4.06
C GLU A 66 1.15 -3.56 -3.23
N LEU A 67 0.87 -4.40 -2.26
CA LEU A 67 1.86 -5.02 -1.40
C LEU A 67 2.66 -6.05 -2.19
N THR A 68 3.97 -6.00 -2.09
CA THR A 68 4.86 -6.99 -2.68
C THR A 68 5.76 -7.58 -1.62
N THR A 69 5.68 -8.90 -1.45
CA THR A 69 6.80 -9.66 -0.88
C THR A 69 7.82 -9.75 -2.01
N LEU A 70 9.08 -9.34 -1.81
CA LEU A 70 10.09 -9.26 -2.89
C LEU A 70 10.52 -10.63 -3.47
N ARG A 71 9.70 -11.67 -3.34
CA ARG A 71 9.98 -13.02 -3.85
C ARG A 71 9.93 -13.02 -5.38
N GLN A 72 11.11 -13.10 -6.00
CA GLN A 72 11.33 -12.98 -7.45
C GLN A 72 10.37 -13.81 -8.34
N LYS A 73 9.91 -14.99 -7.90
CA LYS A 73 9.00 -15.85 -8.70
C LYS A 73 7.58 -15.28 -8.88
N LEU A 74 7.11 -14.38 -8.01
CA LEU A 74 5.76 -13.79 -8.10
C LEU A 74 5.71 -12.50 -8.93
N ILE A 75 6.88 -11.99 -9.33
CA ILE A 75 7.03 -10.69 -9.97
C ILE A 75 6.57 -10.69 -11.43
N THR A 76 6.78 -11.76 -12.20
CA THR A 76 6.56 -11.69 -13.66
C THR A 76 5.09 -11.51 -14.05
N ARG A 77 4.17 -12.27 -13.44
CA ARG A 77 2.73 -12.13 -13.71
C ARG A 77 2.20 -10.79 -13.18
N LYS A 78 2.64 -10.39 -11.99
CA LYS A 78 2.27 -9.12 -11.36
C LYS A 78 2.76 -7.91 -12.17
N HIS A 79 4.02 -7.93 -12.61
CA HIS A 79 4.58 -6.91 -13.50
C HIS A 79 3.86 -6.84 -14.84
N ARG A 80 3.47 -7.97 -15.44
CA ARG A 80 2.67 -7.96 -16.67
C ARG A 80 1.34 -7.24 -16.45
N LYS A 81 0.61 -7.58 -15.38
CA LYS A 81 -0.66 -6.92 -15.04
C LYS A 81 -0.49 -5.42 -14.78
N ILE A 82 0.55 -5.04 -14.04
CA ILE A 82 0.85 -3.63 -13.74
C ILE A 82 1.23 -2.84 -14.98
N ARG A 83 2.04 -3.41 -15.88
CA ARG A 83 2.34 -2.79 -17.17
C ARG A 83 1.06 -2.58 -17.97
N ARG A 84 0.22 -3.60 -18.04
CA ARG A 84 -1.07 -3.52 -18.74
C ARG A 84 -2.01 -2.49 -18.12
N LEU A 85 -2.05 -2.40 -16.79
CA LEU A 85 -2.80 -1.37 -16.08
C LEU A 85 -2.33 0.02 -16.50
N ARG A 86 -1.01 0.26 -16.53
CA ARG A 86 -0.45 1.57 -16.93
C ARG A 86 -0.70 1.91 -18.39
N GLU A 87 -0.82 0.91 -19.26
CA GLU A 87 -1.19 1.11 -20.67
C GLU A 87 -2.66 1.51 -20.81
N LEU A 88 -3.55 0.87 -20.06
CA LEU A 88 -5.01 1.06 -20.18
C LEU A 88 -5.55 2.21 -19.34
N TYR A 89 -4.92 2.49 -18.20
CA TYR A 89 -5.34 3.47 -17.19
C TYR A 89 -4.12 4.33 -16.77
N PRO A 90 -3.58 5.16 -17.66
CA PRO A 90 -2.39 5.97 -17.39
C PRO A 90 -2.59 6.99 -16.24
N GLU A 91 -3.83 7.35 -15.93
CA GLU A 91 -4.23 8.23 -14.83
C GLU A 91 -4.18 7.55 -13.46
N VAL A 92 -4.19 6.22 -13.42
CA VAL A 92 -4.18 5.46 -12.16
C VAL A 92 -2.79 5.49 -11.55
N GLN A 93 -2.67 6.14 -10.38
CA GLN A 93 -1.44 6.13 -9.61
C GLN A 93 -1.35 4.83 -8.82
N LEU A 94 -0.44 3.94 -9.22
CA LEU A 94 -0.17 2.68 -8.54
C LEU A 94 1.28 2.58 -8.07
N LYS A 95 1.48 2.25 -6.79
CA LYS A 95 2.80 1.96 -6.22
C LYS A 95 2.88 0.53 -5.68
N LEU A 96 3.98 -0.14 -6.05
CA LEU A 96 4.40 -1.39 -5.44
C LEU A 96 5.16 -1.09 -4.16
N VAL A 97 4.69 -1.61 -3.04
CA VAL A 97 5.27 -1.34 -1.73
C VAL A 97 5.63 -2.65 -1.05
N ASN A 98 6.89 -2.78 -0.66
CA ASN A 98 7.28 -3.78 0.34
C ASN A 98 7.29 -3.12 1.73
N ARG A 99 7.35 -3.93 2.79
CA ARG A 99 7.35 -3.45 4.17
C ARG A 99 8.36 -2.32 4.44
N ARG A 100 9.58 -2.41 3.88
CA ARG A 100 10.63 -1.39 4.06
C ARG A 100 10.37 -0.13 3.25
N ALA A 101 9.99 -0.29 1.98
CA ALA A 101 9.67 0.81 1.08
C ALA A 101 8.46 1.62 1.57
N PHE A 102 7.61 1.04 2.43
CA PHE A 102 6.51 1.77 3.03
C PHE A 102 6.98 2.86 3.99
N GLY A 103 7.94 2.56 4.86
CA GLY A 103 8.50 3.57 5.77
C GLY A 103 9.06 4.78 5.00
N GLU A 104 9.76 4.54 3.89
CA GLU A 104 10.25 5.60 3.01
C GLU A 104 9.12 6.38 2.33
N LEU A 105 8.02 5.70 2.00
CA LEU A 105 6.85 6.32 1.38
C LEU A 105 6.12 7.25 2.34
N LEU A 106 5.99 6.86 3.60
CA LEU A 106 5.43 7.67 4.68
C LEU A 106 6.23 8.97 4.87
N VAL A 107 7.56 8.88 4.89
CA VAL A 107 8.45 10.05 4.95
C VAL A 107 8.25 10.96 3.73
N LYS A 108 8.23 10.40 2.52
CA LYS A 108 8.15 11.15 1.26
C LYS A 108 6.84 11.91 1.06
N TYR A 109 5.71 11.39 1.55
CA TYR A 109 4.40 12.01 1.37
C TYR A 109 3.98 12.97 2.49
N GLY A 110 4.93 13.37 3.34
CA GLY A 110 4.70 14.49 4.26
C GLY A 110 4.28 14.11 5.68
N LEU A 111 4.69 12.95 6.19
CA LEU A 111 4.74 12.73 7.66
C LEU A 111 5.96 13.40 8.33
N GLN A 112 6.58 14.40 7.68
CA GLN A 112 7.73 15.18 8.16
C GLN A 112 7.44 16.10 9.39
N GLY A 113 6.46 15.74 10.21
CA GLY A 113 6.17 16.39 11.50
C GLY A 113 5.85 15.40 12.62
N ARG A 114 6.02 14.09 12.36
CA ARG A 114 5.84 12.98 13.32
C ARG A 114 7.03 12.02 13.26
N GLU A 115 8.19 12.53 12.85
CA GLU A 115 9.45 11.77 12.83
C GLU A 115 9.80 11.23 14.22
N ASP A 116 9.40 11.94 15.28
CA ASP A 116 9.56 11.51 16.67
C ASP A 116 8.73 10.26 17.03
N ASP A 117 7.59 10.03 16.36
CA ASP A 117 6.72 8.86 16.59
C ASP A 117 7.27 7.59 15.91
N LEU A 118 8.19 7.74 14.95
CA LEU A 118 8.95 6.63 14.34
C LEU A 118 10.07 6.12 15.25
N VAL A 119 10.45 6.88 16.29
CA VAL A 119 11.45 6.51 17.29
C VAL A 119 10.77 5.80 18.47
N GLY A 120 10.06 4.72 18.18
CA GLY A 120 9.53 3.79 19.16
C GLY A 120 10.22 2.44 19.03
N GLU A 121 11.03 2.08 20.06
CA GLU A 121 11.75 0.80 20.27
C GLU A 121 13.24 0.65 19.85
N GLU A 122 13.99 1.73 19.62
CA GLU A 122 15.49 1.66 19.67
C GLU A 122 16.13 2.44 20.82
N ALA A 123 15.33 2.87 21.80
CA ALA A 123 15.83 3.15 23.14
C ALA A 123 15.87 1.83 23.94
N ILE A 124 16.95 1.05 23.78
CA ILE A 124 17.61 0.18 24.78
C ILE A 124 18.73 -0.60 24.07
N LYS A 125 19.96 -0.04 24.10
CA LYS A 125 21.27 -0.70 24.27
C LYS A 125 22.39 0.09 23.58
N ASN A 126 23.00 1.02 24.32
CA ASN A 126 24.40 0.92 24.75
C ASN A 126 24.91 2.29 25.25
N ASN A 127 24.67 2.50 26.54
CA ASN A 127 25.60 3.01 27.55
C ASN A 127 26.84 3.80 27.08
N GLY A 128 26.82 5.11 27.38
CA GLY A 128 27.82 5.78 28.21
C GLY A 128 29.24 5.95 27.65
N GLN A 129 29.51 7.15 27.15
CA GLN A 129 30.82 7.79 27.29
C GLN A 129 30.63 9.31 27.34
N ASP A 130 30.88 9.88 28.53
CA ASP A 130 30.96 11.33 28.76
C ASP A 130 32.22 11.92 28.07
N PRO A 131 32.18 13.18 27.62
CA PRO A 131 33.38 13.90 27.19
C PRO A 131 34.08 14.58 28.38
N ASP A 132 35.41 14.69 28.30
CA ASP A 132 36.24 15.60 29.11
C ASP A 132 35.85 17.08 28.92
#